data_AF-A0A7S4KFG4-F1
#
_entry.id   AF-A0A7S4KFG4-F1
#
_cell.length_a   1.000
_cell.length_b   1.000
_cell.length_c   1.000
_cell.angle_alpha   90.00
_cell.angle_beta   90.00
_cell.angle_gamma   90.00
#
_symmetry.space_group_name_H-M   'P 1'
#
loop_
_entity.id
_entity.type
_entity.pdbx_description
1 polymer ?
#
loop_
_entity_poly.entity_id
_entity_poly.type
_entity_poly.pdbx_seq_one_letter_code
_entity_poly.pdbx_strand_id
1 'polypeptide(L)'
;NGKPTNPRAGPNPRRPQPRLAPERVPPLTMSELENKLNHYRTIQKEIGKVQSSISSAGTQILENEMVLKELDILEEDAQVFKLIGPVLVKQELVEVKTNVGKRIEYIKNDISRLEGNIKKFEKQQEDVRGEIGELQKKAAAQGKQ
;
A
#
# COMPACT_ATOMS: atom_id res chain seq x y z
N ASN A 1 -0.02 -32.36 -89.63
CA ASN A 1 0.53 -31.00 -89.40
C ASN A 1 -0.36 -30.34 -88.36
N GLY A 2 -0.02 -30.19 -87.08
CA GLY A 2 1.23 -29.71 -86.47
C GLY A 2 0.80 -28.61 -85.49
N LYS A 3 0.87 -28.87 -84.17
CA LYS A 3 0.36 -27.97 -83.09
C LYS A 3 1.01 -26.57 -83.16
N PRO A 4 0.43 -25.55 -82.49
CA PRO A 4 1.07 -25.11 -81.23
C PRO A 4 0.05 -24.79 -80.12
N THR A 5 0.12 -25.47 -78.98
CA THR A 5 0.76 -25.05 -77.71
C THR A 5 -0.04 -24.03 -76.89
N ASN A 6 -0.60 -24.54 -75.80
CA ASN A 6 -1.18 -23.79 -74.69
C ASN A 6 -0.11 -22.91 -74.01
N PRO A 7 -0.29 -21.57 -73.92
CA PRO A 7 0.62 -20.74 -73.17
C PRO A 7 0.37 -20.90 -71.67
N ARG A 8 1.40 -21.43 -71.01
CA ARG A 8 1.61 -21.52 -69.57
C ARG A 8 1.19 -20.21 -68.88
N ALA A 9 0.15 -20.30 -68.03
CA ALA A 9 -0.22 -19.20 -67.12
C ALA A 9 1.00 -18.84 -66.25
N GLY A 10 1.47 -17.61 -66.38
CA GLY A 10 2.55 -17.06 -65.55
C GLY A 10 2.15 -16.96 -64.08
N PRO A 11 3.11 -16.85 -63.16
CA PRO A 11 2.84 -16.75 -61.74
C PRO A 11 2.04 -15.49 -61.45
N ASN A 12 0.85 -15.69 -60.87
CA ASN A 12 -0.07 -14.64 -60.46
C ASN A 12 0.64 -13.65 -59.51
N PRO A 13 0.70 -12.34 -59.81
CA PRO A 13 1.26 -11.37 -58.87
C PRO A 13 0.41 -11.38 -57.60
N ARG A 14 1.06 -11.65 -56.46
CA ARG A 14 0.42 -11.76 -55.15
C ARG A 14 -0.52 -10.58 -54.95
N ARG A 15 -1.83 -10.87 -54.86
CA ARG A 15 -2.83 -9.90 -54.38
C ARG A 15 -2.31 -9.33 -53.06
N PRO A 16 -2.22 -8.00 -52.88
CA PRO A 16 -1.88 -7.44 -51.58
C PRO A 16 -2.93 -7.94 -50.59
N GLN A 17 -2.51 -8.69 -49.57
CA GLN A 17 -3.42 -9.02 -48.48
C GLN A 17 -3.87 -7.69 -47.84
N PRO A 18 -5.15 -7.54 -47.47
CA PRO A 18 -5.57 -6.41 -46.66
C PRO A 18 -4.67 -6.40 -45.43
N ARG A 19 -3.92 -5.32 -45.23
CA ARG A 19 -3.12 -5.14 -44.02
C ARG A 19 -4.15 -5.02 -42.89
N LEU A 20 -4.36 -6.10 -42.14
CA LEU A 20 -5.21 -6.10 -40.94
C LEU A 20 -4.76 -4.93 -40.08
N ALA A 21 -5.69 -4.01 -39.79
CA ALA A 21 -5.42 -2.94 -38.85
C ALA A 21 -5.01 -3.56 -37.52
N PRO A 22 -4.05 -2.98 -36.77
CA PRO A 22 -3.67 -3.52 -35.47
C PRO A 22 -4.93 -3.62 -34.60
N GLU A 23 -5.21 -4.84 -34.12
CA GLU A 23 -6.42 -5.15 -33.37
C GLU A 23 -6.49 -4.23 -32.13
N ARG A 24 -7.53 -3.40 -32.08
CA ARG A 24 -7.68 -2.37 -31.06
C ARG A 24 -8.10 -3.07 -29.76
N VAL A 25 -7.22 -3.07 -28.75
CA VAL A 25 -7.48 -3.66 -27.43
C VAL A 25 -8.89 -3.26 -26.95
N PRO A 26 -9.74 -4.20 -26.50
CA PRO A 26 -11.11 -3.89 -26.14
C PRO A 26 -11.17 -2.88 -24.98
N PRO A 27 -12.07 -1.88 -25.03
CA PRO A 27 -12.12 -0.79 -24.04
C PRO A 27 -12.36 -1.25 -22.60
N LEU A 28 -13.00 -2.41 -22.41
CA LEU A 28 -13.27 -2.99 -21.08
C LEU A 28 -11.96 -3.34 -20.33
N THR A 29 -10.96 -3.91 -21.00
CA THR A 29 -9.71 -4.32 -20.35
C THR A 29 -8.85 -3.13 -19.93
N MET A 30 -8.93 -2.01 -20.66
CA MET A 30 -8.23 -0.77 -20.31
C MET A 30 -8.88 -0.08 -19.10
N SER A 31 -10.22 -0.07 -19.03
CA SER A 31 -10.94 0.46 -17.87
C SER A 31 -10.69 -0.36 -16.60
N GLU A 32 -10.68 -1.70 -16.72
CA GLU A 32 -10.33 -2.61 -15.61
C GLU A 32 -8.91 -2.37 -15.10
N LEU A 33 -7.94 -2.21 -16.01
CA LEU A 33 -6.56 -1.91 -15.66
C LEU A 33 -6.43 -0.57 -14.92
N GLU A 34 -7.12 0.47 -15.39
CA GLU A 34 -7.12 1.79 -14.74
C GLU A 34 -7.72 1.73 -13.33
N ASN A 35 -8.82 1.00 -13.14
CA ASN A 35 -9.43 0.78 -11.84
C ASN A 35 -8.48 0.09 -10.86
N LYS A 36 -7.77 -0.97 -11.30
CA LYS A 36 -6.79 -1.67 -10.46
C LYS A 36 -5.58 -0.80 -10.13
N LEU A 37 -5.09 0.02 -11.07
CA LEU A 37 -4.02 0.99 -10.81
C LEU A 37 -4.43 2.05 -9.79
N ASN A 38 -5.66 2.55 -9.89
CA ASN A 38 -6.20 3.50 -8.91
C ASN A 38 -6.34 2.85 -7.53
N HIS A 39 -6.81 1.61 -7.46
CA HIS A 39 -6.89 0.86 -6.20
C HIS A 39 -5.50 0.64 -5.57
N TYR A 40 -4.51 0.24 -6.36
CA TYR A 40 -3.13 0.10 -5.93
C TYR A 40 -2.56 1.39 -5.35
N ARG A 41 -2.78 2.53 -6.03
CA ARG A 41 -2.37 3.86 -5.54
C ARG A 41 -3.05 4.22 -4.23
N THR A 42 -4.32 3.87 -4.06
CA THR A 42 -5.03 4.09 -2.79
C THR A 42 -4.41 3.28 -1.66
N ILE A 43 -4.13 1.98 -1.88
CA ILE A 43 -3.47 1.14 -0.87
C ILE A 43 -2.10 1.73 -0.48
N GLN A 44 -1.30 2.18 -1.44
CA GLN A 44 -0.02 2.85 -1.15
C GLN A 44 -0.17 4.08 -0.26
N LYS A 45 -1.21 4.90 -0.50
CA LYS A 45 -1.50 6.07 0.36
C LYS A 45 -1.90 5.64 1.77
N GLU A 46 -2.72 4.59 1.91
CA GLU A 46 -3.12 4.08 3.22
C GLU A 46 -1.93 3.51 4.00
N ILE A 47 -1.03 2.76 3.36
CA ILE A 47 0.24 2.32 3.98
C ILE A 47 1.03 3.52 4.50
N GLY A 48 1.21 4.56 3.69
CA GLY A 48 1.95 5.76 4.09
C GLY A 48 1.31 6.52 5.27
N LYS A 49 -0.02 6.55 5.34
CA LYS A 49 -0.75 7.11 6.49
C LYS A 49 -0.49 6.31 7.76
N VAL A 50 -0.61 4.98 7.69
CA VAL A 50 -0.40 4.10 8.84
C VAL A 50 1.05 4.18 9.33
N GLN A 51 2.03 4.23 8.42
CA GLN A 51 3.44 4.43 8.76
C GLN A 51 3.67 5.74 9.52
N SER A 52 3.07 6.85 9.04
CA SER A 52 3.12 8.14 9.74
C SER A 52 2.54 8.05 11.15
N SER A 53 1.43 7.33 11.33
CA SER A 53 0.83 7.09 12.64
C SER A 53 1.74 6.27 13.56
N ILE A 54 2.41 5.23 13.05
CA ILE A 54 3.38 4.44 13.83
C ILE A 54 4.55 5.32 14.28
N SER A 55 5.11 6.15 13.39
CA SER A 55 6.19 7.06 13.77
C SER A 55 5.78 8.02 14.88
N SER A 56 4.58 8.61 14.78
CA SER A 56 4.06 9.50 15.82
C SER A 56 3.83 8.78 17.16
N ALA A 57 3.26 7.56 17.13
CA ALA A 57 3.07 6.73 18.31
C ALA A 57 4.43 6.33 18.95
N GLY A 58 5.45 6.07 18.13
CA GLY A 58 6.81 5.80 18.57
C GLY A 58 7.40 6.96 19.37
N THR A 59 7.25 8.20 18.89
CA THR A 59 7.66 9.39 19.64
C THR A 59 6.95 9.48 20.98
N GLN A 60 5.63 9.25 21.02
CA GLN A 60 4.86 9.28 22.27
C GLN A 60 5.33 8.22 23.28
N ILE A 61 5.68 7.01 22.82
CA ILE A 61 6.26 5.98 23.70
C ILE A 61 7.56 6.48 24.31
N LEU A 62 8.47 7.00 23.49
CA LEU A 62 9.78 7.48 23.97
C LEU A 62 9.61 8.56 25.03
N GLU A 63 8.71 9.53 24.80
CA GLU A 63 8.39 10.58 25.78
C GLU A 63 7.86 10.00 27.09
N ASN A 64 6.92 9.05 27.03
CA ASN A 64 6.34 8.45 28.24
C ASN A 64 7.35 7.54 28.97
N GLU A 65 8.20 6.82 28.24
CA GLU A 65 9.28 6.02 28.83
C GLU A 65 10.34 6.90 29.50
N MET A 66 10.65 8.07 28.94
CA MET A 66 11.50 9.06 29.61
C MET A 66 10.84 9.57 30.89
N VAL A 67 9.57 9.97 30.84
CA VAL A 67 8.83 10.41 32.05
C VAL A 67 8.81 9.32 33.12
N LEU A 68 8.58 8.06 32.75
CA LEU A 68 8.58 6.95 33.72
C LEU A 68 9.95 6.78 34.38
N LYS A 69 11.05 6.88 33.61
CA LYS A 69 12.41 6.83 34.15
C LYS A 69 12.69 7.98 35.12
N GLU A 70 12.25 9.19 34.80
CA GLU A 70 12.38 10.35 35.69
C GLU A 70 11.53 10.18 36.97
N LEU A 71 10.36 9.55 36.88
CA LEU A 71 9.56 9.23 38.06
C LEU A 71 10.22 8.14 38.93
N ASP A 72 10.97 7.22 38.31
CA ASP A 72 11.63 6.11 39.00
C ASP A 72 12.83 6.52 39.84
N ILE A 73 13.45 7.67 39.55
CA ILE A 73 14.55 8.22 40.36
C ILE A 73 14.06 9.07 41.54
N LEU A 74 12.77 9.40 41.61
CA LEU A 74 12.22 10.21 42.71
C LEU A 74 12.15 9.41 44.02
N GLU A 75 12.40 10.11 45.13
CA GLU A 75 12.18 9.57 46.48
C GLU A 75 10.70 9.24 46.71
N GLU A 76 10.41 8.28 47.61
CA GLU A 76 9.05 7.77 47.81
C GLU A 76 8.05 8.84 48.29
N ASP A 77 8.53 9.88 48.99
CA ASP A 77 7.73 11.00 49.50
C ASP A 77 7.75 12.24 48.57
N ALA A 78 8.35 12.13 47.38
CA ALA A 78 8.41 13.21 46.41
C ALA A 78 7.01 13.67 45.99
N GLN A 79 6.82 14.99 45.96
CA GLN A 79 5.55 15.58 45.55
C GLN A 79 5.49 15.77 44.03
N VAL A 80 4.56 15.07 43.37
CA VAL A 80 4.34 15.18 41.93
C VAL A 80 3.09 16.01 41.65
N PHE A 81 3.16 16.87 40.64
CA PHE A 81 2.06 17.74 40.23
C PHE A 81 1.79 17.62 38.73
N LYS A 82 0.51 17.58 38.35
CA LYS A 82 0.06 17.61 36.96
C LYS A 82 -0.49 18.99 36.63
N LEU A 83 -0.02 19.60 35.54
CA LEU A 83 -0.58 20.84 34.99
C LEU A 83 -1.90 20.55 34.27
N ILE A 84 -2.98 21.19 34.71
CA ILE A 84 -4.31 21.14 34.10
C ILE A 84 -4.78 22.59 33.90
N GLY A 85 -4.70 23.07 32.65
CA GLY A 85 -4.96 24.48 32.35
C GLY A 85 -3.97 25.40 33.09
N PRO A 86 -4.43 26.42 33.83
CA PRO A 86 -3.56 27.30 34.61
C PRO A 86 -3.22 26.75 36.02
N VAL A 87 -3.63 25.53 36.37
CA VAL A 87 -3.54 25.00 37.75
C VAL A 87 -2.63 23.75 37.84
N LEU A 88 -1.87 23.65 38.93
CA LEU A 88 -1.13 22.45 39.31
C LEU A 88 -1.95 21.60 40.30
N VAL A 89 -2.17 20.33 39.96
CA VAL A 89 -2.90 19.38 40.80
C VAL A 89 -1.93 18.35 41.35
N LYS A 90 -1.86 18.23 42.68
CA LYS A 90 -1.03 17.22 43.34
C LYS A 90 -1.51 15.81 42.97
N GLN A 91 -0.58 14.91 42.76
CA GLN A 91 -0.82 13.50 42.44
C GLN A 91 0.08 12.61 43.29
N GLU A 92 -0.38 11.41 43.60
CA GLU A 92 0.42 10.40 44.29
C GLU A 92 1.43 9.78 43.32
N LEU A 93 2.70 9.72 43.70
CA LEU A 93 3.80 9.25 42.83
C LEU A 93 3.50 7.85 42.25
N VAL A 94 3.01 6.93 43.08
CA VAL A 94 2.64 5.56 42.70
C VAL A 94 1.52 5.55 41.65
N GLU A 95 0.53 6.43 41.79
CA GLU A 95 -0.57 6.56 40.83
C GLU A 95 -0.04 7.11 39.49
N VAL A 96 0.81 8.13 39.53
CA VAL A 96 1.42 8.70 38.32
C VAL A 96 2.22 7.64 37.56
N LYS A 97 3.09 6.88 38.25
CA LYS A 97 3.86 5.78 37.63
C LYS A 97 2.94 4.74 36.98
N THR A 98 1.90 4.32 37.70
CA THR A 98 0.93 3.34 37.20
C THR A 98 0.21 3.86 35.95
N ASN A 99 -0.19 5.14 35.95
CA ASN A 99 -0.89 5.76 34.83
C ASN A 99 0.01 5.92 33.60
N VAL A 100 1.27 6.33 33.79
CA VAL A 100 2.26 6.41 32.71
C VAL A 100 2.57 5.02 32.14
N GLY A 101 2.75 4.02 33.01
CA GLY A 101 2.94 2.62 32.61
C GLY A 101 1.80 2.08 31.76
N LYS A 102 0.56 2.23 32.21
CA LYS A 102 -0.64 1.84 31.43
C LYS A 102 -0.72 2.56 30.08
N ARG A 103 -0.30 3.83 30.03
CA ARG A 103 -0.26 4.59 28.77
C ARG A 103 0.77 4.02 27.81
N ILE A 104 1.94 3.65 28.28
CA ILE A 104 2.98 2.99 27.46
C ILE A 104 2.45 1.66 26.91
N GLU A 105 1.84 0.82 27.75
CA GLU A 105 1.25 -0.45 27.30
C GLU A 105 0.18 -0.26 26.23
N TYR A 106 -0.72 0.70 26.43
CA TYR A 106 -1.76 1.02 25.45
C TYR A 106 -1.14 1.42 24.09
N ILE A 107 -0.15 2.31 24.09
CA ILE A 107 0.48 2.77 22.83
C ILE A 107 1.26 1.63 22.17
N LYS A 108 1.96 0.77 22.93
CA LYS A 108 2.64 -0.44 22.39
C LYS A 108 1.67 -1.39 21.70
N ASN A 109 0.51 -1.62 22.31
CA ASN A 109 -0.55 -2.44 21.73
C ASN A 109 -1.12 -1.79 20.45
N ASP A 110 -1.27 -0.47 20.43
CA ASP A 110 -1.73 0.24 19.24
C ASP A 110 -0.73 0.17 18.09
N ILE A 111 0.57 0.32 18.36
CA ILE A 111 1.62 0.12 17.35
C ILE A 111 1.53 -1.29 16.76
N SER A 112 1.40 -2.32 17.61
CA SER A 112 1.27 -3.72 17.15
C SER A 112 0.06 -3.90 16.23
N ARG A 113 -1.06 -3.23 16.53
CA ARG A 113 -2.26 -3.21 15.69
C ARG A 113 -2.01 -2.51 14.35
N LEU A 114 -1.33 -1.36 14.36
CA LEU A 114 -0.99 -0.61 13.15
C LEU A 114 -0.03 -1.40 12.24
N GLU A 115 0.96 -2.08 12.81
CA GLU A 115 1.84 -2.99 12.07
C GLU A 115 1.06 -4.15 11.42
N GLY A 116 0.06 -4.69 12.13
CA GLY A 116 -0.89 -5.66 11.56
C GLY A 116 -1.65 -5.11 10.35
N ASN A 117 -2.08 -3.84 10.41
CA ASN A 117 -2.73 -3.18 9.28
C ASN A 117 -1.78 -3.00 8.09
N ILE A 118 -0.50 -2.65 8.32
CA ILE A 118 0.51 -2.58 7.26
C ILE A 118 0.62 -3.93 6.55
N LYS A 119 0.82 -5.02 7.29
CA LYS A 119 0.93 -6.38 6.70
C LYS A 119 -0.30 -6.74 5.86
N LYS A 120 -1.49 -6.38 6.34
CA LYS A 120 -2.74 -6.58 5.58
C LYS A 120 -2.75 -5.79 4.28
N PHE A 121 -2.37 -4.51 4.33
CA PHE A 121 -2.33 -3.66 3.13
C PHE A 121 -1.23 -4.07 2.15
N GLU A 122 -0.06 -4.50 2.64
CA GLU A 122 1.03 -5.04 1.80
C GLU A 122 0.58 -6.29 1.05
N LYS A 123 -0.14 -7.20 1.72
CA LYS A 123 -0.72 -8.37 1.05
C LYS A 123 -1.72 -7.97 -0.03
N GLN A 124 -2.64 -7.04 0.28
CA GLN A 124 -3.59 -6.52 -0.71
C GLN A 124 -2.88 -5.84 -1.88
N GLN A 125 -1.80 -5.11 -1.61
CA GLN A 125 -0.97 -4.47 -2.63
C GLN A 125 -0.33 -5.49 -3.57
N GLU A 126 0.17 -6.60 -3.03
CA GLU A 126 0.76 -7.71 -3.80
C GLU A 126 -0.29 -8.40 -4.69
N ASP A 127 -1.47 -8.71 -4.13
CA ASP A 127 -2.58 -9.32 -4.88
C ASP A 127 -2.98 -8.44 -6.08
N VAL A 128 -3.20 -7.13 -5.85
CA VAL A 128 -3.57 -6.17 -6.90
C VAL A 128 -2.46 -6.02 -7.94
N ARG A 129 -1.18 -6.06 -7.52
CA ARG A 129 -0.04 -6.03 -8.44
C ARG A 129 -0.01 -7.26 -9.35
N GLY A 130 -0.33 -8.44 -8.82
CA GLY A 130 -0.48 -9.67 -9.60
C GLY A 130 -1.58 -9.55 -10.65
N GLU A 131 -2.77 -9.08 -10.24
CA GLU A 131 -3.90 -8.87 -11.15
C GLU A 131 -3.58 -7.87 -12.27
N ILE A 132 -2.90 -6.77 -11.96
CA ILE A 132 -2.42 -5.79 -12.96
C ILE A 132 -1.49 -6.48 -13.97
N GLY A 133 -0.56 -7.31 -13.51
CA GLY A 133 0.35 -8.06 -14.38
C GLY A 133 -0.37 -9.01 -15.34
N GLU A 134 -1.39 -9.71 -14.85
CA GLU A 134 -2.21 -10.61 -15.68
C GLU A 134 -3.06 -9.84 -16.70
N LEU A 135 -3.64 -8.69 -16.33
CA LEU A 135 -4.37 -7.82 -17.26
C LEU A 135 -3.45 -7.26 -18.35
N GLN A 136 -2.23 -6.85 -17.99
CA GLN A 136 -1.22 -6.37 -18.95
C GLN A 136 -0.81 -7.47 -19.94
N LYS A 137 -0.59 -8.72 -19.48
CA LYS A 137 -0.28 -9.85 -20.35
C LYS A 137 -1.42 -10.14 -21.32
N LYS A 138 -2.67 -10.15 -20.85
CA LYS A 138 -3.86 -10.35 -21.70
C LYS A 138 -3.98 -9.26 -22.77
N ALA A 139 -3.80 -8.00 -22.39
CA ALA A 139 -3.80 -6.88 -23.34
C ALA A 139 -2.69 -7.00 -24.40
N ALA A 140 -1.49 -7.47 -24.01
CA ALA A 140 -0.37 -7.65 -24.92
C ALA A 140 -0.49 -8.88 -25.85
N ALA A 141 -1.16 -9.94 -25.39
CA ALA A 141 -1.40 -11.16 -26.18
C ALA A 141 -2.47 -10.96 -27.26
N GLN A 142 -3.49 -10.15 -26.97
CA GLN A 142 -4.55 -9.79 -27.93
C GLN A 142 -4.08 -8.84 -29.03
N GLY A 143 -2.99 -8.09 -28.83
CA GLY A 143 -2.37 -7.28 -29.88
C GLY A 143 -1.43 -8.05 -30.82
N LYS A 144 -1.29 -9.38 -30.66
CA LYS A 144 -0.33 -10.22 -31.41
C LYS A 144 -0.99 -11.31 -32.27
N GLN A 145 -2.33 -11.37 -32.35
CA GLN A 145 -3.05 -12.30 -33.23
C GLN A 145 -3.54 -11.63 -34.51
#